data_AF-A0A833T9D0-F1
#
_entry.id   AF-A0A833T9D0-F1
#
_cell.length_a   1.000
_cell.length_b   1.000
_cell.length_c   1.000
_cell.angle_alpha   90.00
_cell.angle_beta   90.00
_cell.angle_gamma   90.00
#
_symmetry.space_group_name_H-M   'P 1'
#
loop_
_entity.id
_entity.type
_entity.pdbx_description
1 polymer ?
#
loop_
_entity_poly.entity_id
_entity_poly.type
_entity_poly.pdbx_seq_one_letter_code
_entity_poly.pdbx_strand_id
1 'polypeptide(L)'
;MNDQIPNVHVITSQHLKIDLKQQDVKFRVHNYFDRFDELIEEYGLSIALDGNEKLKCRLLTDNLRPPTLKEQVQLYQGLDPTVKISATRLFDVVKAEALKNQQSFNLYLSNKDKGQSKSATRLTQRDSSTFQGSSRPAPPRDEGRDERPPFRKRDGAPAQECLHCKG
;
A
#
# COMPACT_ATOMS: atom_id res chain seq x y z
N MET A 1 36.80 -36.92 6.48
CA MET A 1 36.26 -35.63 6.00
C MET A 1 35.74 -34.89 7.22
N ASN A 2 35.79 -33.57 7.28
CA ASN A 2 35.32 -32.84 8.46
C ASN A 2 33.78 -32.99 8.50
N ASP A 3 33.28 -33.85 9.38
CA ASP A 3 31.85 -34.10 9.64
C ASP A 3 31.22 -32.92 10.39
N GLN A 4 31.48 -31.70 9.93
CA GLN A 4 31.04 -30.50 10.61
C GLN A 4 29.59 -30.22 10.21
N ILE A 5 28.68 -30.48 11.15
CA ILE A 5 27.25 -30.19 11.00
C ILE A 5 27.10 -28.70 10.67
N PRO A 6 26.47 -28.35 9.53
CA PRO A 6 26.33 -26.96 9.12
C PRO A 6 25.48 -26.17 10.12
N ASN A 7 25.90 -24.95 10.45
CA ASN A 7 25.13 -24.07 11.33
C ASN A 7 23.94 -23.46 10.59
N VAL A 8 22.81 -24.16 10.64
CA VAL A 8 21.57 -23.84 9.92
C VAL A 8 21.10 -22.39 10.17
N HIS A 9 21.18 -21.90 11.41
CA HIS A 9 20.71 -20.56 11.77
C HIS A 9 21.58 -19.47 11.13
N VAL A 10 22.91 -19.66 11.15
CA VAL A 10 23.84 -18.70 10.54
C VAL A 10 23.64 -18.64 9.04
N ILE A 11 23.60 -19.80 8.37
CA ILE A 11 23.46 -19.89 6.91
C ILE A 11 22.14 -19.25 6.45
N THR A 12 21.02 -19.63 7.08
CA THR A 12 19.72 -19.04 6.74
C THR A 12 19.68 -17.53 6.98
N SER A 13 20.18 -17.03 8.12
CA SER A 13 20.18 -15.59 8.40
C SER A 13 21.02 -14.74 7.44
N GLN A 14 22.08 -15.33 6.89
CA GLN A 14 22.96 -14.66 5.93
C GLN A 14 22.35 -14.62 4.54
N HIS A 15 21.80 -15.75 4.08
CA HIS A 15 21.44 -15.96 2.68
C HIS A 15 19.93 -15.89 2.38
N LEU A 16 19.06 -16.09 3.37
CA LEU A 16 17.61 -16.09 3.17
C LEU A 16 17.02 -14.70 3.45
N LYS A 17 16.62 -13.99 2.39
CA LYS A 17 16.03 -12.65 2.49
C LYS A 17 14.94 -12.45 1.43
N ILE A 18 13.90 -11.73 1.81
CA ILE A 18 12.87 -11.27 0.87
C ILE A 18 13.44 -10.14 -0.01
N ASP A 19 13.37 -10.30 -1.33
CA ASP A 19 13.81 -9.26 -2.27
C ASP A 19 12.76 -8.15 -2.41
N LEU A 20 12.88 -7.11 -1.60
CA LEU A 20 11.95 -5.96 -1.60
C LEU A 20 12.01 -5.12 -2.89
N LYS A 21 13.00 -5.32 -3.77
CA LYS A 21 13.04 -4.63 -5.08
C LYS A 21 12.04 -5.22 -6.06
N GLN A 22 11.67 -6.48 -5.89
CA GLN A 22 10.64 -7.13 -6.69
C GLN A 22 9.26 -6.52 -6.37
N GLN A 23 8.58 -6.01 -7.41
CA GLN A 23 7.27 -5.35 -7.27
C GLN A 23 6.13 -6.34 -7.07
N ASP A 24 6.17 -7.50 -7.74
CA ASP A 24 5.15 -8.52 -7.56
C ASP A 24 5.35 -9.21 -6.19
N VAL A 25 4.47 -8.86 -5.25
CA VAL A 25 4.47 -9.38 -3.89
C VAL A 25 4.32 -10.91 -3.87
N LYS A 26 3.49 -11.48 -4.75
CA LYS A 26 3.26 -12.93 -4.78
C LYS A 26 4.51 -13.63 -5.25
N PHE A 27 5.11 -13.16 -6.35
CA PHE A 27 6.37 -13.72 -6.86
C PHE A 27 7.48 -13.60 -5.81
N ARG A 28 7.59 -12.44 -5.16
CA ARG A 28 8.57 -12.19 -4.10
C ARG A 28 8.44 -13.17 -2.93
N VAL A 29 7.21 -13.51 -2.53
CA VAL A 29 6.97 -14.51 -1.47
C VAL A 29 7.27 -15.92 -1.99
N HIS A 30 6.86 -16.29 -3.20
CA HIS A 30 7.22 -17.60 -3.79
C HIS A 30 8.74 -17.78 -3.84
N ASN A 31 9.45 -16.84 -4.45
CA ASN A 31 10.91 -16.87 -4.57
C ASN A 31 11.63 -16.94 -3.21
N TYR A 32 11.04 -16.39 -2.14
CA TYR A 32 11.60 -16.52 -0.79
C TYR A 32 11.55 -17.97 -0.27
N PHE A 33 10.46 -18.68 -0.52
CA PHE A 33 10.32 -20.09 -0.14
C PHE A 33 11.17 -20.98 -1.06
N ASP A 34 11.15 -20.73 -2.37
CA ASP A 34 12.01 -21.47 -3.31
C ASP A 34 13.50 -21.29 -2.94
N ARG A 35 13.92 -20.08 -2.58
CA ARG A 35 15.29 -19.82 -2.12
C ARG A 35 15.63 -20.56 -0.83
N PHE A 36 14.65 -20.83 0.04
CA PHE A 36 14.90 -21.62 1.24
C PHE A 36 15.22 -23.07 0.87
N ASP A 37 14.45 -23.68 -0.04
CA ASP A 37 14.71 -25.04 -0.52
C ASP A 37 16.07 -25.12 -1.26
N GLU A 38 16.41 -24.12 -2.08
CA GLU A 38 17.74 -24.02 -2.71
C GLU A 38 18.87 -23.99 -1.67
N LEU A 39 18.70 -23.27 -0.54
CA LEU A 39 19.70 -23.23 0.53
C LEU A 39 19.83 -24.58 1.26
N ILE A 40 18.74 -25.34 1.36
CA ILE A 40 18.78 -26.69 1.94
C ILE A 40 19.67 -27.59 1.08
N GLU A 41 19.53 -27.51 -0.24
CA GLU A 41 20.32 -28.28 -1.20
C GLU A 41 21.79 -27.80 -1.25
N GLU A 42 22.01 -26.48 -1.41
CA GLU A 42 23.34 -25.87 -1.59
C GLU A 42 24.27 -26.12 -0.39
N TYR A 43 23.73 -26.09 0.84
CA TYR A 43 24.51 -26.24 2.07
C TYR A 43 24.29 -27.58 2.78
N GLY A 44 23.56 -28.52 2.18
CA GLY A 44 23.28 -29.84 2.77
C GLY A 44 22.54 -29.76 4.11
N LEU A 45 21.62 -28.81 4.26
CA LEU A 45 20.89 -28.59 5.51
C LEU A 45 19.82 -29.65 5.79
N SER A 46 19.55 -30.53 4.81
CA SER A 46 18.60 -31.65 4.92
C SER A 46 18.88 -32.52 6.13
N ILE A 47 20.15 -32.75 6.46
CA ILE A 47 20.59 -33.52 7.65
C ILE A 47 19.93 -33.00 8.94
N ALA A 48 19.69 -31.69 9.06
CA ALA A 48 19.08 -31.07 10.23
C ALA A 48 17.58 -30.75 10.06
N LEU A 49 17.10 -30.66 8.82
CA LEU A 49 15.77 -30.13 8.49
C LEU A 49 14.77 -31.19 8.02
N ASP A 50 15.23 -32.34 7.54
CA ASP A 50 14.35 -33.40 7.07
C ASP A 50 13.47 -33.93 8.21
N GLY A 51 12.16 -33.98 7.96
CA GLY A 51 11.15 -34.31 8.97
C GLY A 51 10.94 -33.25 10.07
N ASN A 52 11.75 -32.19 10.13
CA ASN A 52 11.65 -31.14 11.15
C ASN A 52 10.95 -29.88 10.62
N GLU A 53 9.68 -30.05 10.28
CA GLU A 53 8.84 -28.98 9.71
C GLU A 53 8.72 -27.76 10.63
N LYS A 54 8.72 -27.99 11.94
CA LYS A 54 8.70 -26.92 12.95
C LYS A 54 9.93 -26.04 12.90
N LEU A 55 11.11 -26.63 12.69
CA LEU A 55 12.35 -25.87 12.54
C LEU A 55 12.37 -25.11 11.21
N LYS A 56 11.91 -25.73 10.11
CA LYS A 56 11.73 -25.05 8.82
C LYS A 56 10.84 -23.81 8.96
N CYS A 57 9.67 -23.96 9.57
CA CYS A 57 8.74 -22.85 9.79
C CYS A 57 9.35 -21.73 10.66
N ARG A 58 10.14 -22.10 11.69
CA ARG A 58 10.84 -21.12 12.53
C ARG A 58 11.86 -20.32 11.72
N LEU A 59 12.73 -21.00 10.96
CA LEU A 59 13.77 -20.35 10.15
C LEU A 59 13.17 -19.43 9.08
N LEU A 60 12.10 -19.88 8.41
CA LEU A 60 11.35 -19.07 7.45
C LEU A 60 10.76 -17.83 8.13
N THR A 61 10.15 -17.97 9.31
CA THR A 61 9.54 -16.85 10.04
C THR A 61 10.59 -15.86 10.55
N ASP A 62 11.71 -16.37 11.07
CA ASP A 62 12.70 -15.55 11.75
C ASP A 62 13.43 -14.60 10.80
N ASN A 63 13.56 -15.01 9.54
CA ASN A 63 14.22 -14.28 8.46
C ASN A 63 13.26 -13.43 7.61
N LEU A 64 11.97 -13.37 7.95
CA LEU A 64 11.02 -12.50 7.26
C LEU A 64 11.40 -11.02 7.43
N ARG A 65 11.30 -10.30 6.32
CA ARG A 65 11.41 -8.84 6.26
C ARG A 65 10.28 -8.28 5.40
N PRO A 66 9.73 -7.10 5.73
CA PRO A 66 10.09 -6.21 6.85
C PRO A 66 9.68 -6.76 8.25
N PRO A 67 10.17 -6.19 9.36
CA PRO A 67 9.82 -6.63 10.73
C PRO A 67 8.32 -6.67 11.00
N THR A 68 7.57 -5.73 10.43
CA THR A 68 6.10 -5.70 10.53
C THR A 68 5.45 -6.95 9.94
N LEU A 69 5.99 -7.52 8.86
CA LEU A 69 5.51 -8.79 8.31
C LEU A 69 5.78 -9.95 9.28
N LYS A 70 6.98 -10.00 9.87
CA LYS A 70 7.35 -11.00 10.85
C LYS A 70 6.41 -10.96 12.06
N GLU A 71 6.15 -9.79 12.61
CA GLU A 71 5.26 -9.60 13.77
C GLU A 71 3.83 -10.08 13.47
N GLN A 72 3.26 -9.71 12.32
CA GLN A 72 1.91 -10.18 11.94
C GLN A 72 1.83 -11.69 11.80
N VAL A 73 2.84 -12.31 11.16
CA VAL A 73 2.90 -13.78 11.03
C VAL A 73 3.03 -14.45 12.40
N GLN A 74 3.83 -13.88 13.32
CA GLN A 74 3.96 -14.38 14.70
C GLN A 74 2.66 -14.26 15.51
N LEU A 75 1.88 -13.19 15.30
CA LEU A 75 0.54 -13.07 15.89
C LEU A 75 -0.38 -14.17 15.38
N TYR A 76 -0.41 -14.41 14.06
CA TYR A 76 -1.18 -15.52 13.48
C TYR A 76 -0.76 -16.88 14.03
N GLN A 77 0.54 -17.11 14.22
CA GLN A 77 1.07 -18.32 14.86
C GLN A 77 0.64 -18.48 16.33
N GLY A 78 0.29 -17.39 17.01
CA GLY A 78 -0.31 -17.43 18.34
C GLY A 78 -1.78 -17.87 18.33
N LEU A 79 -2.51 -17.51 17.27
CA LEU A 79 -3.92 -17.84 17.08
C LEU A 79 -4.13 -19.25 16.48
N ASP A 80 -3.29 -19.62 15.51
CA ASP A 80 -3.31 -20.90 14.82
C ASP A 80 -1.93 -21.58 14.94
N PRO A 81 -1.75 -22.51 15.89
CA PRO A 81 -0.50 -23.24 16.06
C PRO A 81 -0.10 -24.09 14.85
N THR A 82 -1.02 -24.42 13.94
CA THR A 82 -0.71 -25.22 12.74
C THR A 82 0.28 -24.50 11.81
N VAL A 83 0.26 -23.16 11.83
CA VAL A 83 1.19 -22.29 11.08
C VAL A 83 2.65 -22.49 11.53
N LYS A 84 2.89 -22.96 12.76
CA LYS A 84 4.25 -23.24 13.27
C LYS A 84 4.80 -24.60 12.83
N ILE A 85 3.96 -25.48 12.29
CA ILE A 85 4.30 -26.89 12.01
C ILE A 85 3.95 -27.31 10.58
N SER A 86 3.59 -26.38 9.71
CA SER A 86 3.28 -26.63 8.30
C SER A 86 3.77 -25.46 7.45
N ALA A 87 4.79 -25.68 6.62
CA ALA A 87 5.30 -24.66 5.70
C ALA A 87 4.26 -24.24 4.69
N THR A 88 3.35 -25.14 4.27
CA THR A 88 2.22 -24.80 3.39
C THR A 88 1.29 -23.79 4.06
N ARG A 89 0.92 -24.01 5.34
CA ARG A 89 0.09 -23.05 6.07
C ARG A 89 0.83 -21.75 6.33
N LEU A 90 2.12 -21.83 6.66
CA LEU A 90 2.98 -20.64 6.81
C LEU A 90 3.05 -19.82 5.52
N PHE A 91 3.22 -20.48 4.37
CA PHE A 91 3.26 -19.85 3.07
C PHE A 91 1.99 -19.04 2.79
N ASP A 92 0.81 -19.63 3.00
CA ASP A 92 -0.47 -18.95 2.78
C ASP A 92 -0.61 -17.70 3.66
N VAL A 93 -0.23 -17.81 4.94
CA VAL A 93 -0.27 -16.69 5.90
C VAL A 93 0.72 -15.59 5.50
N VAL A 94 1.97 -15.95 5.18
CA VAL A 94 2.99 -14.99 4.76
C VAL A 94 2.56 -14.27 3.48
N LYS A 95 2.00 -14.99 2.51
CA LYS A 95 1.48 -14.41 1.26
C LYS A 95 0.35 -13.43 1.52
N ALA A 96 -0.62 -13.79 2.36
CA ALA A 96 -1.73 -12.92 2.72
C ALA A 96 -1.28 -11.66 3.46
N GLU A 97 -0.41 -11.80 4.46
CA GLU A 97 0.09 -10.66 5.25
C GLU A 97 1.04 -9.77 4.45
N ALA A 98 1.86 -10.34 3.56
CA ALA A 98 2.72 -9.55 2.67
C ALA A 98 1.89 -8.67 1.72
N LEU A 99 0.75 -9.19 1.21
CA LEU A 99 -0.17 -8.42 0.37
C LEU A 99 -0.82 -7.28 1.15
N LYS A 100 -1.30 -7.53 2.38
CA LYS A 100 -1.86 -6.48 3.24
C LYS A 100 -0.83 -5.40 3.55
N ASN A 101 0.39 -5.79 3.95
CA ASN A 101 1.47 -4.85 4.22
C ASN A 101 1.81 -3.98 3.00
N GLN A 102 1.82 -4.56 1.80
CA GLN A 102 2.04 -3.79 0.56
C GLN A 102 0.89 -2.80 0.31
N GLN A 103 -0.36 -3.21 0.51
CA GLN A 103 -1.53 -2.33 0.36
C GLN A 103 -1.47 -1.15 1.34
N SER A 104 -1.18 -1.42 2.62
CA SER A 104 -1.01 -0.39 3.65
C SER A 104 0.11 0.60 3.29
N PHE A 105 1.23 0.10 2.76
CA PHE A 105 2.33 0.96 2.31
C PHE A 105 1.94 1.85 1.12
N ASN A 106 1.25 1.30 0.12
CA ASN A 106 0.77 2.06 -1.04
C ASN A 106 -0.22 3.17 -0.63
N LEU A 107 -1.11 2.88 0.32
CA LEU A 107 -2.03 3.87 0.89
C LEU A 107 -1.29 4.98 1.64
N TYR A 108 -0.26 4.63 2.41
CA TYR A 108 0.57 5.60 3.12
C TYR A 108 1.28 6.57 2.15
N LEU A 109 1.83 6.06 1.04
CA LEU A 109 2.44 6.90 -0.01
C LEU A 109 1.41 7.83 -0.65
N SER A 110 0.24 7.29 -1.02
CA SER A 110 -0.85 8.07 -1.63
C SER A 110 -1.33 9.22 -0.74
N ASN A 111 -1.29 9.07 0.58
CA ASN A 111 -1.67 10.11 1.54
C ASN A 111 -0.56 11.15 1.73
N LYS A 112 0.71 10.75 1.63
CA LYS A 112 1.87 11.68 1.66
C LYS A 112 1.89 12.62 0.47
N ASP A 113 1.64 12.10 -0.73
CA ASP A 113 1.68 12.91 -1.96
C ASP A 113 0.57 13.98 -1.98
N LYS A 114 -0.60 13.67 -1.43
CA LYS A 114 -1.72 14.62 -1.26
C LYS A 114 -1.43 15.73 -0.24
N GLY A 115 -0.55 15.48 0.73
CA GLY A 115 -0.16 16.45 1.76
C GLY A 115 0.78 17.55 1.26
N GLN A 116 1.60 17.28 0.24
CA GLN A 116 2.54 18.28 -0.29
C GLN A 116 1.93 19.17 -1.40
N SER A 117 0.90 18.70 -2.10
CA SER A 117 0.29 19.42 -3.23
C SER A 117 -0.53 20.67 -2.84
N LYS A 118 -0.78 20.94 -1.55
CA LYS A 118 -1.59 22.09 -1.10
C LYS A 118 -0.80 23.30 -0.56
N SER A 119 0.52 23.34 -0.75
CA SER A 119 1.36 24.46 -0.27
C SER A 119 2.05 25.25 -1.38
N ALA A 120 1.33 25.53 -2.46
CA ALA A 120 1.70 26.63 -3.36
C ALA A 120 0.45 27.41 -3.74
N THR A 121 0.49 28.72 -3.48
CA THR A 121 -0.51 29.76 -3.80
C THR A 121 -1.47 30.10 -2.65
N ARG A 122 -0.93 30.80 -1.64
CA ARG A 122 -1.67 31.83 -0.91
C ARG A 122 -1.09 33.19 -1.26
N LEU A 123 -2.02 34.10 -1.61
CA LEU A 123 -1.99 35.56 -1.41
C LEU A 123 -1.24 36.40 -2.45
N THR A 124 -1.99 36.86 -3.46
CA THR A 124 -2.01 38.30 -3.78
C THR A 124 -3.43 38.82 -3.56
N GLN A 125 -3.58 39.68 -2.56
CA GLN A 125 -4.78 40.44 -2.27
C GLN A 125 -4.39 41.92 -2.34
N ARG A 126 -5.06 42.70 -3.21
CA ARG A 126 -5.73 43.97 -2.84
C ARG A 126 -6.14 44.79 -4.07
N ASP A 127 -7.44 45.11 -4.08
CA ASP A 127 -8.14 46.15 -4.82
C ASP A 127 -7.55 47.57 -4.65
N SER A 128 -7.72 48.43 -5.66
CA SER A 128 -8.53 49.66 -5.58
C SER A 128 -8.48 50.52 -6.86
N SER A 129 -9.55 51.28 -7.04
CA SER A 129 -10.12 51.95 -8.22
C SER A 129 -9.54 53.34 -8.58
N THR A 130 -9.81 53.83 -9.82
CA THR A 130 -10.63 55.04 -10.17
C THR A 130 -10.14 55.79 -11.43
N PHE A 131 -11.11 56.43 -12.14
CA PHE A 131 -11.10 57.51 -13.17
C PHE A 131 -11.38 57.05 -14.62
N GLN A 132 -12.63 57.15 -15.12
CA GLN A 132 -13.41 58.30 -15.63
C GLN A 132 -13.06 58.76 -17.06
N GLY A 133 -14.06 58.76 -17.95
CA GLY A 133 -14.03 59.40 -19.27
C GLY A 133 -15.31 59.17 -20.09
N SER A 134 -16.20 60.18 -20.09
CA SER A 134 -17.47 60.37 -20.83
C SER A 134 -17.28 60.40 -22.37
N SER A 135 -18.18 60.04 -23.31
CA SER A 135 -19.52 60.59 -23.63
C SER A 135 -20.22 59.82 -24.80
N ARG A 136 -21.57 59.82 -24.81
CA ARG A 136 -22.62 59.38 -25.81
C ARG A 136 -22.49 59.98 -27.24
N PRO A 137 -23.37 59.68 -28.27
CA PRO A 137 -24.57 58.80 -28.39
C PRO A 137 -24.67 57.91 -29.69
N ALA A 138 -25.76 57.15 -29.85
CA ALA A 138 -26.17 56.28 -31.01
C ALA A 138 -27.36 56.88 -31.81
N PRO A 139 -28.11 56.22 -32.75
CA PRO A 139 -27.89 55.21 -33.83
C PRO A 139 -28.47 55.73 -35.22
N PRO A 140 -28.85 54.95 -36.30
CA PRO A 140 -29.89 53.89 -36.35
C PRO A 140 -29.74 52.68 -37.35
N ARG A 141 -30.40 51.56 -36.97
CA ARG A 141 -31.23 50.56 -37.71
C ARG A 141 -30.79 49.86 -39.02
N ASP A 142 -30.90 48.52 -39.06
CA ASP A 142 -31.89 47.70 -39.84
C ASP A 142 -31.73 46.19 -39.50
N GLU A 143 -32.69 45.54 -38.81
CA GLU A 143 -33.70 44.53 -39.25
C GLU A 143 -33.22 43.07 -39.47
N GLY A 144 -34.00 42.12 -38.90
CA GLY A 144 -33.89 40.66 -39.01
C GLY A 144 -33.88 39.95 -37.64
N ARG A 145 -35.04 39.76 -36.97
CA ARG A 145 -35.81 38.49 -36.82
C ARG A 145 -34.94 37.27 -36.41
N ASP A 146 -35.20 36.48 -35.36
CA ASP A 146 -36.49 35.96 -34.88
C ASP A 146 -36.36 35.34 -33.45
N GLU A 147 -37.49 35.36 -32.74
CA GLU A 147 -37.97 34.60 -31.55
C GLU A 147 -37.24 34.47 -30.17
N ARG A 148 -38.03 34.78 -29.13
CA ARG A 148 -37.92 34.48 -27.68
C ARG A 148 -39.40 34.28 -27.20
N PRO A 149 -39.77 33.91 -25.94
CA PRO A 149 -39.15 33.21 -24.77
C PRO A 149 -40.06 32.02 -24.30
N PRO A 150 -40.03 31.39 -23.07
CA PRO A 150 -39.54 31.91 -21.78
C PRO A 150 -38.85 30.99 -20.75
N PHE A 151 -38.16 31.71 -19.85
CA PHE A 151 -37.91 31.45 -18.43
C PHE A 151 -38.74 30.34 -17.76
N ARG A 152 -38.05 29.49 -16.96
CA ARG A 152 -38.46 29.18 -15.57
C ARG A 152 -37.24 28.94 -14.66
N LYS A 153 -37.18 29.72 -13.58
CA LYS A 153 -36.45 29.39 -12.34
C LYS A 153 -37.16 28.24 -11.65
N ARG A 154 -36.43 27.33 -10.99
CA ARG A 154 -37.00 26.51 -9.93
C ARG A 154 -36.01 26.33 -8.79
N ASP A 155 -36.43 26.83 -7.65
CA ASP A 155 -35.91 26.66 -6.30
C ASP A 155 -35.89 25.17 -5.87
N GLY A 156 -34.98 24.86 -4.93
CA GLY A 156 -35.16 23.71 -4.03
C GLY A 156 -33.95 22.78 -3.91
N ALA A 157 -33.06 23.06 -2.96
CA ALA A 157 -32.23 22.03 -2.34
C ALA A 157 -33.02 21.33 -1.22
N PRO A 158 -32.80 20.03 -1.00
CA PRO A 158 -32.87 19.44 0.33
C PRO A 158 -31.46 19.06 0.79
N ALA A 159 -31.10 19.54 1.98
CA ALA A 159 -29.89 19.15 2.69
C ALA A 159 -29.89 17.64 2.96
N GLN A 160 -28.84 16.94 2.58
CA GLN A 160 -28.58 15.60 3.12
C GLN A 160 -27.67 15.75 4.35
N GLU A 161 -28.24 15.29 5.47
CA GLU A 161 -27.76 15.38 6.84
C GLU A 161 -26.38 14.74 7.03
N CYS A 162 -25.53 15.48 7.74
CA CYS A 162 -24.24 15.03 8.21
C CYS A 162 -24.42 14.14 9.45
N LEU A 163 -24.29 12.83 9.29
CA LEU A 163 -24.27 11.85 10.38
C LEU A 163 -22.94 11.90 11.13
N HIS A 164 -22.74 12.86 12.03
CA HIS A 164 -21.75 12.79 13.12
C HIS A 164 -22.12 13.85 14.16
N CYS A 165 -22.78 13.46 15.24
CA CYS A 165 -22.65 14.01 16.59
C CYS A 165 -23.69 13.37 17.52
N LYS A 166 -23.22 12.55 18.47
CA LYS A 166 -23.73 12.34 19.84
C LYS A 166 -22.69 11.41 20.49
N GLY A 167 -22.03 11.77 21.58
CA GLY A 167 -22.50 12.55 22.71
C GLY A 167 -22.39 11.62 23.92
#